data_AF-A0A957QSE8-F1
#
_entry.id   AF-A0A957QSE8-F1
#
_cell.length_a   1.000
_cell.length_b   1.000
_cell.length_c   1.000
_cell.angle_alpha   90.00
_cell.angle_beta   90.00
_cell.angle_gamma   90.00
#
_symmetry.space_group_name_H-M   'P 1'
#
loop_
_entity.id
_entity.type
_entity.pdbx_description
1 polymer ?
#
loop_
_entity_poly.entity_id
_entity_poly.type
_entity_poly.pdbx_seq_one_letter_code
_entity_poly.pdbx_strand_id
1 'polypeptide(L)'
;MDDAWIAGNPYERFMGRWSRLVAAEFLRWLNAPPHSHWLDVGCGTGALSQIILATQQPAMITGIDSSAAFVAHGQQVFPAGQAQFKLGQAENIPAEDNQFEATVSGLVLNFVPEP
;
A
#
# COMPACT_ATOMS: atom_id res chain seq x y z
N MET A 1 13.05 -14.81 -18.16
CA MET A 1 12.03 -15.60 -17.47
C MET A 1 10.96 -14.60 -17.09
N ASP A 2 9.85 -14.61 -17.82
CA ASP A 2 8.77 -13.64 -17.62
C ASP A 2 8.15 -13.87 -16.24
N ASP A 3 8.33 -12.91 -15.35
CA ASP A 3 7.73 -12.94 -14.03
C ASP A 3 6.21 -12.77 -14.17
N ALA A 4 5.52 -13.90 -14.18
CA ALA A 4 4.06 -13.98 -14.10
C ALA A 4 3.46 -13.28 -12.85
N TRP A 5 4.31 -12.80 -11.94
CA TRP A 5 3.97 -11.97 -10.79
C TRP A 5 3.83 -10.48 -11.11
N ILE A 6 4.39 -10.01 -12.23
CA ILE A 6 4.32 -8.61 -12.68
C ILE A 6 3.00 -8.34 -13.44
N ALA A 7 2.34 -9.40 -13.95
CA ALA A 7 1.10 -9.29 -14.70
C ALA A 7 -0.13 -9.54 -13.79
N GLY A 8 -0.50 -8.52 -13.02
CA GLY A 8 -1.67 -8.50 -12.14
C GLY A 8 -2.98 -8.94 -12.83
N ASN A 9 -3.47 -10.11 -12.44
CA ASN A 9 -4.88 -10.53 -12.42
C ASN A 9 -5.06 -11.86 -11.63
N PRO A 10 -4.20 -12.90 -11.84
CA PRO A 10 -4.34 -14.17 -11.11
C PRO A 10 -3.89 -14.06 -9.65
N TYR A 11 -2.80 -13.31 -9.40
CA TYR A 11 -2.28 -13.05 -8.06
C TYR A 11 -3.28 -12.26 -7.19
N GLU A 12 -3.93 -11.24 -7.76
CA GLU A 12 -4.95 -10.48 -7.04
C GLU A 12 -6.17 -11.34 -6.68
N ARG A 13 -6.61 -12.25 -7.57
CA ARG A 13 -7.71 -13.16 -7.26
C ARG A 13 -7.38 -14.16 -6.15
N PHE A 14 -6.14 -14.64 -6.08
CA PHE A 14 -5.70 -15.59 -5.06
C PHE A 14 -5.32 -14.88 -3.74
N MET A 15 -4.34 -13.99 -3.78
CA MET A 15 -3.82 -13.30 -2.60
C MET A 15 -4.70 -12.14 -2.15
N GLY A 16 -5.38 -11.44 -3.05
CA GLY A 16 -6.15 -10.24 -2.68
C GLY A 16 -7.33 -10.51 -1.73
N ARG A 17 -7.94 -11.70 -1.76
CA ARG A 17 -8.99 -12.07 -0.79
C ARG A 17 -8.42 -12.27 0.61
N TRP A 18 -7.35 -13.05 0.72
CA TRP A 18 -6.68 -13.32 1.98
C TRP A 18 -5.99 -12.07 2.54
N SER A 19 -5.31 -11.30 1.68
CA SER A 19 -4.62 -10.08 2.07
C SER A 19 -5.56 -9.04 2.66
N ARG A 20 -6.80 -8.92 2.16
CA ARG A 20 -7.80 -8.01 2.73
C ARG A 20 -8.26 -8.42 4.13
N LEU A 21 -8.46 -9.72 4.38
CA LEU A 21 -8.83 -10.23 5.70
C LEU A 21 -7.68 -10.04 6.70
N VAL A 22 -6.45 -10.38 6.29
CA VAL A 22 -5.25 -10.19 7.11
C VAL A 22 -5.01 -8.70 7.37
N ALA A 23 -5.17 -7.84 6.36
CA ALA A 23 -5.06 -6.39 6.49
C ALA A 23 -6.03 -5.83 7.54
N ALA A 24 -7.29 -6.27 7.53
CA ALA A 24 -8.27 -5.80 8.51
C ALA A 24 -7.86 -6.17 9.94
N GLU A 25 -7.34 -7.38 10.16
CA GLU A 25 -6.82 -7.77 11.47
C GLU A 25 -5.59 -6.93 11.87
N PHE A 26 -4.61 -6.88 10.97
CA PHE A 26 -3.35 -6.19 11.17
C PHE A 26 -3.54 -4.71 11.51
N LEU A 27 -4.41 -4.00 10.78
CA LEU A 27 -4.65 -2.57 11.00
C LEU A 27 -5.27 -2.28 12.37
N ARG A 28 -6.04 -3.22 12.96
CA ARG A 28 -6.59 -3.04 14.32
C ARG A 28 -5.50 -2.99 15.39
N TRP A 29 -4.31 -3.53 15.13
CA TRP A 29 -3.20 -3.50 16.08
C TRP A 29 -2.47 -2.15 16.08
N LEU A 30 -2.52 -1.40 14.98
CA LEU A 30 -1.76 -0.16 14.81
C LEU A 30 -2.34 1.02 15.60
N ASN A 31 -3.63 0.96 15.98
CA ASN A 31 -4.34 1.97 16.76
C ASN A 31 -3.99 3.42 16.37
N ALA A 32 -3.85 3.66 15.06
CA ALA A 32 -3.52 4.97 14.53
C ALA A 32 -4.67 5.96 14.77
N PRO A 33 -4.39 7.24 15.06
CA PRO A 33 -5.43 8.23 15.21
C PRO A 33 -6.32 8.34 13.95
N PRO A 34 -7.62 8.64 14.12
CA PRO A 34 -8.44 9.07 12.98
C PRO A 34 -7.81 10.29 12.31
N HIS A 35 -8.03 10.43 11.01
CA HIS A 35 -7.47 11.51 10.19
C HIS A 35 -5.93 11.55 10.15
N SER A 36 -5.27 10.43 10.40
CA SER A 36 -3.82 10.30 10.17
C SER A 36 -3.46 10.28 8.69
N HIS A 37 -2.24 10.72 8.40
CA HIS A 37 -1.53 10.51 7.14
C HIS A 37 -0.85 9.14 7.17
N TRP A 38 -1.17 8.32 6.17
CA TRP A 38 -0.67 6.95 6.07
C TRP A 38 0.32 6.78 4.92
N LEU A 39 1.31 5.93 5.13
CA LEU A 39 2.23 5.44 4.10
C LEU A 39 2.07 3.93 3.91
N ASP A 40 1.79 3.49 2.69
CA ASP A 40 1.71 2.08 2.28
C ASP A 40 2.92 1.75 1.37
N VAL A 41 3.92 1.09 1.94
CA VAL A 41 5.21 0.78 1.28
C VAL A 41 5.12 -0.55 0.54
N GLY A 42 5.34 -0.51 -0.77
CA GLY A 42 5.11 -1.66 -1.64
C GLY A 42 3.62 -1.91 -1.84
N CYS A 43 2.87 -0.85 -2.17
CA CYS A 43 1.40 -0.86 -2.10
C CYS A 43 0.74 -1.83 -3.09
N GLY A 44 1.44 -2.26 -4.14
CA GLY A 44 0.92 -3.14 -5.18
C GLY A 44 -0.37 -2.59 -5.80
N THR A 45 -1.37 -3.44 -5.97
CA THR A 45 -2.71 -3.01 -6.45
C THR A 45 -3.53 -2.24 -5.40
N GLY A 46 -2.96 -1.94 -4.23
CA GLY A 46 -3.59 -1.15 -3.17
C GLY A 46 -4.54 -1.94 -2.28
N ALA A 47 -4.37 -3.27 -2.17
CA ALA A 47 -5.25 -4.08 -1.32
C ALA A 47 -5.27 -3.61 0.16
N LEU A 48 -4.11 -3.24 0.70
CA LEU A 48 -3.99 -2.70 2.07
C LEU A 48 -4.57 -1.28 2.16
N SER A 49 -4.18 -0.40 1.23
CA SER A 49 -4.77 0.93 1.05
C SER A 49 -6.31 0.93 1.00
N GLN A 50 -6.95 -0.03 0.31
CA GLN A 50 -8.42 -0.17 0.29
C GLN A 50 -8.99 -0.40 1.69
N ILE A 51 -8.35 -1.24 2.50
CA ILE A 51 -8.83 -1.55 3.85
C ILE A 51 -8.56 -0.39 4.80
N ILE A 52 -7.47 0.35 4.63
CA ILE A 52 -7.21 1.59 5.39
C ILE A 52 -8.34 2.60 5.13
N LEU A 53 -8.68 2.89 3.86
CA LEU A 53 -9.80 3.80 3.54
C LEU A 53 -11.12 3.33 4.14
N ALA A 54 -11.38 2.02 4.11
CA ALA A 54 -12.63 1.45 4.58
C ALA A 54 -12.78 1.43 6.10
N THR A 55 -11.67 1.39 6.86
CA THR A 55 -11.72 1.07 8.30
C THR A 55 -11.03 2.07 9.22
N GLN A 56 -10.10 2.89 8.73
CA GLN A 56 -9.23 3.71 9.60
C GLN A 56 -9.50 5.22 9.54
N GLN A 57 -10.42 5.68 8.67
CA GLN A 57 -10.73 7.12 8.48
C GLN A 57 -9.48 7.99 8.26
N PRO A 58 -8.59 7.66 7.31
CA PRO A 58 -7.36 8.42 7.08
C PRO A 58 -7.66 9.84 6.55
N ALA A 59 -6.75 10.78 6.78
CA ALA A 59 -6.76 12.07 6.08
C ALA A 59 -6.24 11.92 4.65
N MET A 60 -5.19 11.13 4.47
CA MET A 60 -4.59 10.83 3.17
C MET A 60 -3.80 9.53 3.25
N ILE A 61 -3.82 8.76 2.18
CA ILE A 61 -2.92 7.61 1.98
C ILE A 61 -1.90 7.95 0.91
N THR A 62 -0.62 7.72 1.18
CA THR A 62 0.43 7.70 0.17
C THR A 62 0.86 6.26 -0.06
N GLY A 63 0.60 5.72 -1.25
CA GLY A 63 1.14 4.44 -1.68
C GLY A 63 2.45 4.64 -2.44
N ILE A 64 3.47 3.85 -2.12
CA ILE A 64 4.70 3.78 -2.92
C ILE A 64 4.91 2.36 -3.44
N ASP A 65 5.33 2.24 -4.69
CA ASP A 65 5.68 0.95 -5.28
C ASP A 65 6.76 1.14 -6.36
N SER A 66 7.63 0.15 -6.53
CA SER A 66 8.69 0.16 -7.54
C SER A 66 8.15 -0.12 -8.94
N SER A 67 6.94 -0.66 -9.06
CA SER A 67 6.25 -0.94 -10.31
C SER A 67 5.40 0.25 -10.75
N ALA A 68 5.78 0.87 -11.87
CA ALA A 68 4.99 1.92 -12.51
C ALA A 68 3.56 1.45 -12.87
N ALA A 69 3.37 0.15 -13.16
CA ALA A 69 2.05 -0.41 -13.45
C ALA A 69 1.13 -0.41 -12.23
N PHE A 70 1.66 -0.70 -11.04
CA PHE A 70 0.91 -0.65 -9.78
C PHE A 70 0.59 0.78 -9.36
N VAL A 71 1.55 1.69 -9.53
CA VAL A 71 1.30 3.14 -9.32
C VAL A 71 0.18 3.63 -10.22
N ALA A 72 0.23 3.32 -11.52
CA ALA A 72 -0.83 3.70 -12.45
C ALA A 72 -2.19 3.09 -12.08
N HIS A 73 -2.21 1.83 -11.65
CA HIS A 73 -3.43 1.18 -11.15
C HIS A 73 -4.02 1.91 -9.94
N GLY A 74 -3.19 2.24 -8.94
CA GLY A 74 -3.61 2.98 -7.75
C GLY A 74 -4.21 4.36 -8.11
N GLN A 75 -3.56 5.10 -9.02
CA GLN A 75 -4.06 6.39 -9.50
C GLN A 75 -5.41 6.30 -10.23
N GLN A 76 -5.72 5.15 -10.86
CA GLN A 76 -6.99 4.92 -11.55
C GLN A 76 -8.12 4.48 -10.60
N VAL A 77 -7.79 3.66 -9.60
CA VAL A 77 -8.79 3.01 -8.74
C VAL A 77 -9.19 3.85 -7.54
N PHE A 78 -8.28 4.70 -7.04
CA PHE A 78 -8.50 5.44 -5.81
C PHE A 78 -8.84 6.92 -6.05
N PRO A 79 -9.68 7.53 -5.20
CA PRO A 79 -9.96 8.94 -5.29
C PRO A 79 -8.73 9.79 -4.94
N ALA A 80 -8.34 10.70 -5.82
CA ALA A 80 -7.17 11.58 -5.64
C ALA A 80 -7.22 12.46 -4.37
N GLY A 81 -8.42 12.72 -3.81
CA GLY A 81 -8.60 13.46 -2.56
C GLY A 81 -8.42 12.63 -1.29
N GLN A 82 -8.24 11.31 -1.41
CA GLN A 82 -8.10 10.38 -0.29
C GLN A 82 -6.83 9.52 -0.37
N ALA A 83 -6.30 9.33 -1.59
CA ALA A 83 -5.04 8.61 -1.79
C ALA A 83 -4.24 9.17 -2.97
N GLN A 84 -2.93 9.10 -2.85
CA GLN A 84 -1.96 9.37 -3.91
C GLN A 84 -0.98 8.20 -4.03
N PHE A 85 -0.50 7.94 -5.25
CA PHE A 85 0.45 6.86 -5.52
C PHE A 85 1.66 7.39 -6.27
N LYS A 86 2.85 7.00 -5.81
CA LYS A 86 4.14 7.48 -6.31
C LYS A 86 5.07 6.30 -6.61
N LEU A 87 5.88 6.45 -7.65
CA LEU A 87 6.97 5.51 -7.93
C LEU A 87 8.07 5.69 -6.88
N GLY A 88 8.50 4.62 -6.23
CA GLY A 88 9.53 4.65 -5.19
C GLY A 88 9.98 3.25 -4.76
N GLN A 89 11.17 3.18 -4.17
CA GLN A 89 11.71 1.95 -3.57
C GLN A 89 11.48 1.97 -2.06
N ALA A 90 11.38 0.81 -1.42
CA ALA A 90 11.20 0.74 0.04
C ALA A 90 12.41 1.31 0.79
N GLU A 91 13.60 1.15 0.21
CA GLU A 91 14.89 1.63 0.71
C GLU A 91 15.07 3.15 0.54
N ASN A 92 14.25 3.79 -0.30
CA ASN A 92 14.35 5.22 -0.58
C ASN A 92 12.96 5.82 -0.84
N ILE A 93 12.26 6.12 0.25
CA ILE A 93 10.90 6.63 0.27
C ILE A 93 10.90 8.11 -0.17
N PRO A 94 10.22 8.48 -1.27
CA PRO A 94 10.20 9.85 -1.79
C PRO A 94 9.20 10.74 -1.01
N ALA A 95 9.45 10.93 0.27
CA ALA A 95 8.68 11.76 1.18
C ALA A 95 9.61 12.48 2.17
N GLU A 96 9.14 13.56 2.78
CA GLU A 96 9.91 14.23 3.83
C GLU A 96 9.73 13.50 5.17
N ASP A 97 10.66 13.70 6.09
CA ASP A 97 10.60 13.12 7.43
C ASP A 97 9.37 13.60 8.22
N ASN A 98 8.85 12.74 9.10
CA ASN A 98 7.75 13.05 10.03
C ASN A 98 6.43 13.49 9.36
N GLN A 99 6.16 13.03 8.13
CA GLN A 99 4.91 13.31 7.42
C GLN A 99 3.78 12.29 7.63
N PHE A 100 4.06 11.16 8.29
CA PHE A 100 3.11 10.05 8.44
C PHE A 100 3.00 9.63 9.90
N GLU A 101 1.77 9.52 10.40
CA GLU A 101 1.52 8.95 11.72
C GLU A 101 1.48 7.42 11.69
N ALA A 102 1.27 6.81 10.53
CA ALA A 102 1.29 5.36 10.36
C ALA A 102 1.97 4.95 9.04
N THR A 103 2.91 4.01 9.14
CA THR A 103 3.56 3.38 7.99
C THR A 103 3.31 1.88 8.03
N VAL A 104 2.91 1.31 6.90
CA VAL A 104 2.63 -0.12 6.76
C VAL A 104 3.29 -0.67 5.52
N SER A 105 3.58 -1.97 5.53
CA SER A 105 4.00 -2.71 4.34
C SER A 105 3.37 -4.09 4.34
N GLY A 106 2.55 -4.35 3.33
CA GLY A 106 1.89 -5.65 3.16
C GLY A 106 2.72 -6.58 2.28
N LEU A 107 3.36 -7.58 2.88
CA LEU A 107 4.08 -8.67 2.19
C LEU A 107 5.33 -8.26 1.37
N VAL A 108 5.70 -6.97 1.29
CA VAL A 108 6.83 -6.51 0.48
C VAL A 108 8.20 -6.71 1.13
N LEU A 109 8.31 -6.66 2.45
CA LEU A 109 9.59 -6.69 3.16
C LEU A 109 10.43 -7.95 2.89
N ASN A 110 9.81 -9.05 2.46
CA ASN A 110 10.52 -10.28 2.07
C ASN A 110 11.37 -10.11 0.79
N PHE A 111 11.14 -9.03 0.03
CA PHE A 111 11.80 -8.74 -1.24
C PHE A 111 12.73 -7.52 -1.15
N VAL A 112 12.78 -6.84 0.00
CA VAL A 112 13.63 -5.69 0.24
C VAL A 112 15.02 -6.18 0.69
N PRO A 113 16.11 -5.78 0.01
CA PRO A 113 17.47 -6.03 0.50
C PRO A 113 17.69 -5.31 1.83
N GLU A 114 18.22 -6.02 2.84
CA GLU A 114 18.48 -5.46 4.18
C GLU A 114 17.25 -4.74 4.79
N PRO A 115 16.16 -5.50 5.05
CA PRO A 115 14.87 -4.93 5.49
C PRO A 115 14.86 -4.39 6.93
#